data_AF-A0A3D5USF4-F1
#
_entry.id   AF-A0A3D5USF4-F1
#
_cell.length_a   1.000
_cell.length_b   1.000
_cell.length_c   1.000
_cell.angle_alpha   90.00
_cell.angle_beta   90.00
_cell.angle_gamma   90.00
#
_symmetry.space_group_name_H-M   'P 1'
#
loop_
_entity.id
_entity.type
_entity.pdbx_description
1 polymer ?
#
loop_
_entity_poly.entity_id
_entity_poly.type
_entity_poly.pdbx_seq_one_letter_code
_entity_poly.pdbx_strand_id
1 'polypeptide(L)' 'MIPRYSRPEMVAIWEPDTKFRIWFEIEAHACEALAEIGVIPKEAAKNIRERGDKAVFDVAKIDEIEREVKHDVIAFL' A
#
# COMPACT_ATOMS: atom_id res chain seq x y z
N MET A 1 -8.93 0.09 -16.13
CA MET A 1 -8.81 -0.35 -17.55
C MET A 1 -10.19 -0.65 -18.12
N ILE A 2 -10.43 -0.51 -19.43
CA ILE A 2 -11.75 -0.85 -20.03
C ILE A 2 -11.86 -2.38 -20.15
N PRO A 3 -12.75 -3.07 -19.39
CA PRO A 3 -12.75 -4.53 -19.31
C PRO A 3 -13.01 -5.21 -20.66
N ARG A 4 -13.84 -4.59 -21.51
CA ARG A 4 -14.18 -5.11 -22.84
C ARG A 4 -12.98 -5.32 -23.77
N TYR A 5 -11.93 -4.51 -23.62
CA TYR A 5 -10.76 -4.50 -24.51
C TYR A 5 -9.47 -4.96 -23.83
N SER A 6 -9.54 -5.27 -22.53
CA SER A 6 -8.37 -5.58 -21.71
C SER A 6 -8.38 -7.06 -21.35
N ARG A 7 -7.21 -7.67 -21.32
CA ARG A 7 -7.06 -9.03 -20.79
C ARG A 7 -7.17 -9.01 -19.26
N PRO A 8 -7.67 -10.07 -18.61
CA PRO A 8 -7.80 -10.12 -17.15
C PRO A 8 -6.51 -9.80 -16.41
N GLU A 9 -5.36 -10.27 -16.91
CA GLU A 9 -4.06 -10.02 -16.29
C GLU A 9 -3.68 -8.54 -16.34
N MET A 10 -4.03 -7.85 -17.44
CA MET A 10 -3.83 -6.41 -17.55
C MET A 10 -4.76 -5.65 -16.63
N VAL A 11 -6.03 -6.06 -16.51
CA VAL A 11 -6.98 -5.41 -15.58
C VAL A 11 -6.47 -5.51 -14.14
N ALA A 12 -6.03 -6.71 -13.72
CA ALA A 12 -5.53 -6.98 -12.37
C ALA A 12 -4.39 -6.04 -11.91
N ILE A 13 -3.45 -5.72 -12.81
CA ILE A 13 -2.33 -4.80 -12.49
C ILE A 13 -2.82 -3.40 -12.08
N TRP A 14 -3.94 -2.96 -12.66
CA TRP A 14 -4.49 -1.63 -12.42
C TRP A 14 -5.62 -1.60 -11.39
N GLU A 15 -5.91 -2.74 -10.74
CA GLU A 15 -6.87 -2.78 -9.65
C GLU A 15 -6.34 -2.00 -8.42
N PRO A 16 -7.23 -1.35 -7.64
CA PRO A 16 -6.81 -0.57 -6.47
C PRO A 16 -5.98 -1.36 -5.45
N ASP A 17 -6.27 -2.66 -5.26
CA ASP A 17 -5.50 -3.52 -4.37
C ASP A 17 -4.02 -3.60 -4.78
N THR A 18 -3.74 -3.70 -6.09
CA THR A 18 -2.37 -3.68 -6.62
C THR A 18 -1.69 -2.34 -6.35
N LYS A 19 -2.41 -1.21 -6.51
CA LYS A 19 -1.89 0.13 -6.19
C LYS A 19 -1.48 0.21 -4.71
N PHE A 20 -2.36 -0.17 -3.79
CA PHE A 20 -2.10 -0.10 -2.35
C PHE A 20 -1.02 -1.08 -1.90
N ARG A 21 -0.96 -2.28 -2.51
CA ARG A 21 0.15 -3.21 -2.29
C ARG A 21 1.49 -2.58 -2.69
N ILE A 22 1.58 -1.99 -3.87
CA ILE A 22 2.82 -1.34 -4.33
C ILE A 22 3.21 -0.18 -3.40
N TRP A 23 2.26 0.64 -2.96
CA TRP A 23 2.52 1.70 -2.00
C TRP A 23 3.06 1.17 -0.67
N PHE A 24 2.46 0.11 -0.13
CA PHE A 24 2.99 -0.56 1.05
C PHE A 24 4.44 -1.04 0.84
N GLU A 25 4.75 -1.68 -0.30
CA GLU A 25 6.11 -2.15 -0.56
C GLU A 25 7.13 -0.99 -0.59
N ILE A 26 6.76 0.14 -1.18
CA ILE A 26 7.61 1.34 -1.22
C ILE A 26 7.87 1.86 0.20
N GLU A 27 6.81 2.02 1.01
CA GLU A 27 6.93 2.51 2.39
C GLU A 27 7.69 1.54 3.31
N ALA A 28 7.48 0.23 3.12
CA ALA A 28 8.19 -0.81 3.86
C ALA A 28 9.69 -0.78 3.54
N HIS A 29 10.07 -0.66 2.26
CA HIS A 29 11.47 -0.50 1.87
C HIS A 29 12.08 0.79 2.39
N ALA A 30 11.33 1.90 2.40
CA ALA A 30 11.79 3.15 3.01
C ALA A 30 12.07 2.95 4.50
N CYS A 31 11.17 2.28 5.23
CA CYS A 31 11.36 1.98 6.66
C CYS A 31 12.54 1.04 6.92
N GLU A 32 12.77 0.05 6.06
CA GLU A 32 13.96 -0.83 6.13
C GLU A 32 15.25 -0.02 5.99
N ALA A 33 15.34 0.83 4.97
CA ALA A 33 16.51 1.70 4.78
C ALA A 33 16.70 2.68 5.96
N LEU A 34 15.61 3.26 6.49
CA LEU A 34 15.65 4.12 7.67
C LEU A 34 16.14 3.37 8.92
N ALA A 35 15.78 2.09 9.07
CA ALA A 35 16.28 1.26 10.15
C ALA A 35 17.77 0.90 9.99
N GLU A 36 18.24 0.70 8.76
CA GLU A 36 19.65 0.45 8.47
C GLU A 36 20.54 1.64 8.84
N ILE A 37 20.09 2.86 8.53
CA ILE A 37 20.82 4.10 8.89
C ILE A 37 20.56 4.55 10.34
N GLY A 38 19.75 3.81 11.10
CA GLY A 38 19.51 4.04 12.52
C GLY A 38 18.53 5.16 12.87
N VAL A 39 17.70 5.61 11.91
CA VAL A 39 16.64 6.61 12.16
C VAL A 39 15.48 6.01 12.95
N ILE A 40 15.17 4.74 12.71
CA ILE A 40 14.15 3.99 13.46
C ILE A 40 14.73 2.67 14.02
N PRO A 41 14.14 2.08 15.08
CA PRO A 41 14.55 0.76 15.55
C PRO A 41 14.32 -0.32 14.48
N LYS A 42 15.25 -1.27 14.35
CA LYS A 42 15.12 -2.41 13.41
C LYS A 42 13.86 -3.25 13.65
N GLU A 43 13.47 -3.41 14.91
CA GLU A 43 12.24 -4.11 15.27
C GLU A 43 10.99 -3.39 14.75
N ALA A 44 11.01 -2.07 14.58
CA ALA A 44 9.88 -1.33 14.02
C ALA A 44 9.71 -1.65 12.52
N ALA A 45 10.79 -1.59 11.74
CA ALA A 45 10.77 -1.98 10.32
C ALA A 45 10.33 -3.45 10.13
N LYS A 46 10.84 -4.35 10.99
CA LYS A 46 10.44 -5.76 10.98
C LYS A 46 8.95 -5.95 11.27
N ASN A 47 8.40 -5.25 12.26
CA ASN A 47 6.97 -5.29 12.56
C ASN A 47 6.12 -4.77 11.40
N ILE A 48 6.56 -3.71 10.70
CA ILE A 48 5.87 -3.17 9.53
C ILE A 48 5.80 -4.24 8.43
N ARG A 49 6.92 -4.89 8.11
CA ARG A 49 6.99 -5.97 7.12
C ARG A 49 6.08 -7.14 7.49
N GLU A 50 6.25 -7.70 8.70
CA GLU A 50 5.51 -8.89 9.15
C GLU A 50 3.98 -8.71 9.15
N ARG A 51 3.52 -7.50 9.45
CA ARG A 51 2.08 -7.18 9.45
C ARG A 51 1.58 -6.83 8.05
N GLY A 52 2.32 -6.01 7.31
CA GLY A 52 1.87 -5.53 6.01
C GLY A 52 1.92 -6.58 4.91
N ASP A 53 2.84 -7.55 4.98
CA ASP A 53 2.86 -8.70 4.05
C ASP A 53 1.57 -9.53 4.13
N LYS A 54 0.91 -9.53 5.30
CA LYS A 54 -0.35 -10.22 5.56
C LYS A 54 -1.57 -9.29 5.48
N ALA A 55 -1.34 -7.99 5.28
CA ALA A 55 -2.42 -7.02 5.23
C ALA A 55 -3.28 -7.25 3.98
N VAL A 56 -4.59 -7.13 4.14
CA VAL A 56 -5.56 -7.08 3.05
C VAL A 56 -6.14 -5.68 3.05
N PHE A 57 -6.07 -4.98 1.92
CA PHE A 57 -6.51 -3.59 1.84
C PHE A 57 -8.03 -3.53 1.64
N ASP A 58 -8.72 -2.83 2.55
CA ASP A 58 -10.13 -2.53 2.39
C ASP A 58 -10.29 -1.23 1.59
N VAL A 59 -10.42 -1.37 0.28
CA VAL A 59 -10.56 -0.25 -0.67
C VAL A 59 -11.77 0.61 -0.32
N ALA A 60 -12.88 0.02 0.12
CA ALA A 60 -14.09 0.77 0.44
C ALA A 60 -13.88 1.69 1.65
N LYS A 61 -13.14 1.22 2.65
CA LYS A 61 -12.77 2.02 3.81
C LYS A 61 -11.79 3.15 3.44
N ILE A 62 -10.81 2.87 2.58
CA ILE A 62 -9.86 3.89 2.10
C ILE A 62 -10.63 4.98 1.34
N ASP A 63 -11.54 4.60 0.43
CA ASP A 63 -12.37 5.55 -0.31
C ASP A 63 -13.27 6.40 0.62
N GLU A 64 -13.76 5.83 1.73
CA GLU A 64 -14.52 6.56 2.74
C GLU A 64 -13.65 7.64 3.42
N ILE A 65 -12.44 7.28 3.85
CA ILE A 65 -11.51 8.21 4.47
C ILE A 65 -11.07 9.28 3.47
N GLU A 66 -10.79 8.91 2.22
CA GLU A 66 -10.40 9.84 1.15
C GLU A 66 -11.48 10.92 0.93
N ARG A 67 -12.76 10.58 1.05
CA ARG A 67 -13.84 11.58 0.92
C ARG A 67 -13.79 12.63 2.01
N GLU A 68 -13.25 12.32 3.18
CA GLU A 68 -13.05 13.28 4.26
C GLU A 68 -11.74 14.05 4.10
N VAL A 69 -10.61 13.35 3.97
CA VAL A 69 -9.27 13.97 3.98
C VAL A 69 -8.87 14.58 2.63
N LYS A 70 -9.58 14.25 1.55
CA LYS A 70 -9.33 14.68 0.16
C LYS A 70 -7.90 14.38 -0.32
N HIS A 71 -7.30 13.32 0.22
CA HIS A 71 -5.94 12.90 -0.07
C HIS A 71 -5.80 11.38 0.02
N ASP A 72 -5.54 10.73 -1.11
CA ASP A 72 -5.56 9.27 -1.25
C ASP A 72 -4.41 8.56 -0.49
N VAL A 73 -3.20 9.14 -0.48
CA VAL A 73 -2.07 8.59 0.31
C VAL A 73 -2.37 8.62 1.81
N ILE A 74 -2.94 9.72 2.33
CA ILE A 74 -3.29 9.83 3.75
C ILE A 74 -4.45 8.90 4.11
N ALA A 75 -5.39 8.70 3.18
CA ALA A 75 -6.48 7.76 3.40
C ALA A 75 -6.03 6.29 3.48
N PHE A 76 -4.87 5.98 2.91
CA PHE A 76 -4.25 4.65 2.92
C PHE A 76 -3.45 4.33 4.20
N LEU A 77 -2.76 5.33 4.79
CA LEU A 77 -1.89 5.18 5.96
C LEU A 77 -2.65 4.92 7.27
#